data_AF-A0A1V0QVE5-F1
#
_entry.id   AF-A0A1V0QVE5-F1
#
_cell.length_a   1.000
_cell.length_b   1.000
_cell.length_c   1.000
_cell.angle_alpha   90.00
_cell.angle_beta   90.00
_cell.angle_gamma   90.00
#
_symmetry.space_group_name_H-M   'P 1'
#
loop_
_entity.id
_entity.type
_entity.pdbx_description
1 polymer ?
#
loop_
_entity_poly.entity_id
_entity_poly.type
_entity_poly.pdbx_seq_one_letter_code
_entity_poly.pdbx_strand_id
1 'polypeptide(L)'
;MAGRMTVYHVSPSGDRAAAAGVKWQVEGREGRRLLHEPHRTQKDAIDAARRHAREHEPAQIIVHARDGHIRTAYTYGEAPTASPDERGRRAGERGGLY
;
A
#
# COMPACT_ATOMS: atom_id res chain seq x y z
N MET A 1 -13.29 -1.66 -16.74
CA MET A 1 -12.40 -2.54 -15.95
C MET A 1 -11.84 -1.69 -14.82
N ALA A 2 -12.15 -1.99 -13.55
CA ALA A 2 -11.50 -1.29 -12.45
C ALA A 2 -10.00 -1.58 -12.54
N GLY A 3 -9.20 -0.55 -12.84
CA GLY A 3 -7.75 -0.66 -12.89
C GLY A 3 -7.27 -1.23 -11.56
N ARG A 4 -6.63 -2.40 -11.61
CA ARG A 4 -6.06 -3.06 -10.43
C ARG A 4 -4.93 -2.17 -9.91
N MET A 5 -5.23 -1.42 -8.87
CA MET A 5 -4.31 -0.52 -8.19
C MET A 5 -3.14 -1.30 -7.60
N THR A 6 -1.92 -0.88 -7.92
CA THR A 6 -0.71 -1.50 -7.40
C THR A 6 -0.35 -0.90 -6.05
N VAL A 7 -0.24 -1.72 -5.01
CA VAL A 7 0.12 -1.24 -3.67
C VAL A 7 1.53 -1.66 -3.33
N TYR A 8 2.34 -0.69 -2.93
CA TYR A 8 3.70 -0.85 -2.42
C TYR A 8 3.73 -0.56 -0.91
N HIS A 9 4.33 -1.44 -0.13
CA HIS A 9 4.61 -1.26 1.28
C HIS A 9 6.08 -0.95 1.47
N VAL A 10 6.38 0.12 2.17
CA VAL A 10 7.72 0.42 2.67
C VAL A 10 7.73 0.11 4.16
N SER A 11 8.42 -0.96 4.57
CA SER A 11 8.43 -1.43 5.95
C SER A 11 9.84 -1.69 6.47
N PRO A 12 10.04 -1.72 7.80
CA PRO A 12 11.25 -2.28 8.38
C PRO A 12 11.47 -3.71 7.90
N SER A 13 12.72 -4.09 7.74
CA SER A 13 13.09 -5.48 7.44
C SER A 13 12.97 -6.35 8.68
N GLY A 14 12.70 -7.64 8.51
CA GLY A 14 12.77 -8.60 9.61
C GLY A 14 14.19 -8.81 10.16
N ASP A 15 14.28 -9.40 11.35
CA ASP A 15 15.54 -9.53 12.11
C ASP A 15 16.69 -10.17 11.32
N ARG A 16 16.39 -11.19 10.51
CA ARG A 16 17.40 -11.87 9.67
C ARG A 16 18.01 -10.95 8.62
N ALA A 17 17.19 -10.09 8.01
CA ALA A 17 17.65 -9.13 7.02
C ALA A 17 18.37 -7.95 7.70
N ALA A 18 17.92 -7.54 8.89
CA ALA A 18 18.59 -6.55 9.74
C ALA A 18 20.01 -6.98 10.12
N ALA A 19 20.21 -8.27 10.45
CA ALA A 19 21.53 -8.83 10.72
C ALA A 19 22.48 -8.75 9.50
N ALA A 20 21.93 -8.76 8.28
CA ALA A 20 22.67 -8.56 7.03
C ALA A 20 22.83 -7.07 6.64
N GLY A 21 22.41 -6.14 7.50
CA GLY A 21 22.50 -4.69 7.28
C GLY A 21 21.34 -4.09 6.46
N VAL A 22 20.33 -4.89 6.13
CA VAL A 22 19.10 -4.41 5.47
C VAL A 22 18.12 -3.93 6.53
N LYS A 23 17.73 -2.67 6.49
CA LYS A 23 16.88 -2.06 7.54
C LYS A 23 15.46 -1.78 7.07
N TRP A 24 15.29 -1.63 5.77
CA TRP A 24 14.01 -1.32 5.12
C TRP A 24 13.82 -2.20 3.90
N GLN A 25 12.57 -2.43 3.53
CA GLN A 25 12.23 -3.16 2.32
C GLN A 25 11.02 -2.54 1.64
N VAL A 26 10.96 -2.70 0.33
CA VAL A 26 9.78 -2.39 -0.48
C VAL A 26 9.15 -3.69 -0.93
N GLU A 27 7.87 -3.86 -0.63
CA GLU A 27 7.08 -4.99 -1.06
C GLU A 27 5.93 -4.50 -1.92
N GLY A 28 5.71 -5.10 -3.08
CA GLY A 28 4.63 -4.68 -3.97
C GLY A 28 4.00 -5.85 -4.71
N ARG A 29 2.74 -5.69 -5.10
CA ARG A 29 2.04 -6.69 -5.91
C ARG A 29 1.36 -6.05 -7.11
N GLU A 30 1.85 -6.40 -8.29
CA GLU A 30 1.24 -6.06 -9.56
C GLU A 30 0.68 -7.35 -10.20
N GLY A 31 -0.62 -7.62 -9.98
CA GLY A 31 -1.25 -8.85 -10.43
C GLY A 31 -0.61 -10.11 -9.84
N ARG A 32 0.15 -10.85 -10.65
CA ARG A 32 0.88 -12.07 -10.25
C ARG A 32 2.35 -11.80 -9.90
N ARG A 33 2.87 -10.62 -10.22
CA ARG A 33 4.27 -10.26 -9.96
C ARG A 33 4.39 -9.74 -8.53
N LEU A 34 5.34 -10.30 -7.79
CA LEU A 34 5.75 -9.80 -6.49
C LEU A 34 7.05 -9.00 -6.66
N LEU A 35 7.10 -7.83 -6.06
CA LEU A 35 8.30 -7.02 -5.90
C LEU A 35 8.77 -7.15 -4.46
N HIS A 36 10.07 -7.41 -4.28
CA HIS A 36 10.76 -7.34 -2.98
C HIS A 36 12.12 -6.67 -3.20
N GLU A 37 12.32 -5.49 -2.63
CA GLU A 37 13.58 -4.73 -2.75
C GLU A 37 14.15 -4.38 -1.36
N PRO A 38 15.35 -4.87 -1.00
CA PRO A 38 16.00 -4.55 0.27
C PRO A 38 16.75 -3.22 0.22
N HIS A 39 16.68 -2.43 1.30
CA HIS A 39 17.34 -1.14 1.45
C HIS A 39 17.97 -0.93 2.83
N ARG A 40 19.03 -0.12 2.88
CA ARG A 40 19.71 0.24 4.13
C ARG A 40 19.03 1.38 4.88
N THR A 41 18.29 2.25 4.18
CA THR A 41 17.63 3.42 4.77
C THR A 41 16.16 3.50 4.32
N GLN A 42 15.34 4.15 5.16
CA GLN A 42 13.93 4.37 4.83
C GLN A 42 13.79 5.27 3.60
N LYS A 43 14.68 6.25 3.47
CA LYS A 43 14.68 7.19 2.35
C LYS A 43 14.87 6.44 1.02
N ASP A 44 15.85 5.54 0.95
CA ASP A 44 16.13 4.78 -0.28
C ASP A 44 14.94 3.89 -0.67
N ALA A 45 14.30 3.26 0.32
CA ALA A 45 13.11 2.44 0.11
C ALA A 45 11.91 3.29 -0.38
N ILE A 46 11.69 4.47 0.20
CA ILE A 46 10.66 5.40 -0.26
C ILE A 46 10.95 5.86 -1.70
N ASP A 47 12.19 6.24 -2.01
CA ASP A 47 12.56 6.70 -3.34
C ASP A 47 12.39 5.60 -4.40
N ALA A 48 12.75 4.35 -4.06
CA ALA A 48 12.49 3.18 -4.92
C ALA A 48 10.99 2.93 -5.12
N ALA A 49 10.20 2.92 -4.04
CA ALA A 49 8.75 2.76 -4.13
C ALA A 49 8.09 3.85 -4.99
N ARG A 50 8.59 5.10 -4.91
CA ARG A 50 8.10 6.22 -5.74
C ARG A 50 8.44 6.07 -7.21
N ARG A 51 9.59 5.48 -7.55
CA ARG A 51 9.92 5.16 -8.95
C ARG A 51 8.94 4.12 -9.48
N HIS A 52 8.75 3.02 -8.73
CA HIS A 52 7.80 1.97 -9.11
C HIS A 52 6.36 2.47 -9.21
N ALA A 53 5.90 3.27 -8.25
CA ALA A 53 4.53 3.78 -8.25
C ALA A 53 4.22 4.66 -9.46
N ARG A 54 5.20 5.43 -9.96
CA ARG A 54 5.06 6.24 -11.17
C ARG A 54 5.04 5.42 -12.46
N GLU A 55 5.65 4.25 -12.46
CA GLU A 55 5.66 3.34 -13.61
C GLU A 55 4.38 2.48 -13.69
N HIS A 56 3.66 2.31 -12.56
CA HIS A 56 2.53 1.38 -12.44
C HIS A 56 1.23 2.07 -11.99
N GLU A 57 0.89 3.22 -12.58
CA GLU A 57 -0.35 3.94 -12.23
C GLU A 57 -1.62 3.19 -12.71
N PRO A 58 -2.69 3.13 -11.88
CA PRO A 58 -2.79 3.70 -10.55
C PRO A 58 -2.03 2.89 -9.49
N ALA A 59 -1.32 3.60 -8.61
CA ALA A 59 -0.51 2.98 -7.55
C ALA A 59 -0.66 3.71 -6.20
N GLN A 60 -0.35 3.00 -5.11
CA GLN A 60 -0.22 3.59 -3.78
C GLN A 60 1.00 3.05 -3.06
N ILE A 61 1.59 3.93 -2.27
CA ILE A 61 2.70 3.62 -1.38
C ILE A 61 2.20 3.78 0.05
N ILE A 62 2.33 2.74 0.86
CA ILE A 62 2.06 2.74 2.29
C ILE A 62 3.40 2.69 3.01
N VAL A 63 3.75 3.75 3.72
CA VAL A 63 5.00 3.84 4.48
C VAL A 63 4.72 3.53 5.93
N HIS A 64 5.28 2.41 6.41
CA HIS A 64 5.26 2.02 7.81
C HIS A 64 6.39 2.71 8.58
N ALA A 65 6.14 3.01 9.85
CA ALA A 65 7.14 3.39 10.82
C ALA A 65 7.86 2.15 11.38
N ARG A 66 8.89 2.37 12.20
CA ARG A 66 9.66 1.27 12.82
C ARG A 66 8.86 0.45 13.82
N ASP A 67 7.81 1.03 14.38
CA ASP A 67 6.85 0.40 15.28
C ASP A 67 5.75 -0.39 14.55
N GLY A 68 5.78 -0.40 13.20
CA GLY A 68 4.82 -1.11 12.37
C GLY A 68 3.53 -0.33 12.09
N HIS A 69 3.34 0.87 12.64
CA HIS A 69 2.18 1.70 12.31
C HIS A 69 2.37 2.42 10.97
N ILE A 70 1.27 2.73 10.28
CA ILE A 70 1.32 3.52 9.05
C ILE A 70 1.68 4.96 9.42
N ARG A 71 2.82 5.43 8.89
CA ARG A 71 3.28 6.81 9.07
C ARG A 71 2.66 7.74 8.04
N THR A 72 2.59 7.32 6.78
CA THR A 72 2.06 8.10 5.68
C THR A 72 1.72 7.21 4.48
N ALA A 73 0.87 7.71 3.59
CA ALA A 73 0.55 7.07 2.33
C ALA A 73 0.56 8.07 1.17
N TYR A 74 0.96 7.61 -0.01
CA TYR A 74 0.96 8.39 -1.24
C TYR A 74 0.17 7.64 -2.31
N THR A 75 -0.62 8.35 -3.10
CA THR A 75 -1.37 7.79 -4.23
C THR A 75 -0.87 8.44 -5.52
N TYR A 76 -0.68 7.62 -6.55
CA TYR A 76 -0.21 7.98 -7.89
C TYR A 76 -1.24 7.54 -8.92
N GLY A 77 -1.51 8.41 -9.90
CA GLY A 77 -2.61 8.25 -10.84
C GLY A 77 -3.99 8.48 -10.21
N GLU A 78 -5.03 8.47 -11.05
CA GLU A 78 -6.41 8.57 -10.60
C GLU A 78 -6.83 7.21 -10.02
N ALA A 79 -7.00 7.14 -8.70
CA ALA A 79 -7.71 6.01 -8.09
C ALA A 79 -9.07 5.90 -8.79
N PRO A 80 -9.54 4.71 -9.22
CA PRO A 80 -10.88 4.61 -9.79
C PRO A 80 -11.83 5.21 -8.78
N THR A 81 -12.48 6.31 -9.16
CA THR A 81 -13.50 6.94 -8.35
C THR A 81 -14.54 5.84 -8.11
N ALA A 82 -14.58 5.31 -6.88
CA ALA A 82 -15.71 4.52 -6.47
C ALA A 82 -16.89 5.46 -6.64
N SER A 83 -17.68 5.25 -7.69
CA SER A 83 -18.91 5.98 -7.90
C SER A 83 -19.73 5.80 -6.61
N PRO A 84 -20.30 6.87 -6.03
CA PRO A 84 -20.98 6.79 -4.74
C PRO A 84 -22.31 5.99 -4.79
N ASP A 85 -22.58 5.18 -5.82
CA ASP A 85 -23.91 4.60 -6.06
C ASP A 85 -24.19 3.26 -5.34
N GLU A 86 -23.20 2.58 -4.76
CA GLU A 86 -23.44 1.30 -4.06
C GLU A 86 -23.54 1.38 -2.53
N ARG A 87 -23.90 2.54 -1.97
CA ARG A 87 -24.42 2.62 -0.58
C ARG A 87 -25.94 2.84 -0.56
N GLY A 88 -26.62 2.27 -1.56
CA GLY A 88 -28.03 2.49 -1.83
C GLY A 88 -28.89 1.24 -1.89
N ARG A 89 -28.52 0.07 -1.34
CA ARG A 89 -29.47 -1.05 -1.18
C ARG A 89 -29.21 -1.91 0.08
N ARG A 90 -30.27 -1.99 0.89
CA ARG A 90 -30.56 -2.93 1.99
C ARG A 90 -30.06 -2.58 3.39
N ALA A 91 -30.92 -1.88 4.13
CA ALA A 91 -31.44 -2.38 5.41
C ALA A 91 -32.74 -1.64 5.73
N GLY A 92 -33.81 -2.02 5.01
CA GLY A 92 -35.15 -1.85 5.55
C GLY A 92 -35.39 -2.95 6.59
N GLU A 93 -36.12 -2.56 7.64
CA GLU A 93 -36.96 -3.43 8.49
C GLU A 93 -36.26 -4.35 9.52
N ARG A 94 -36.23 -3.92 10.79
CA ARG A 94 -37.16 -4.36 11.87
C ARG A 94 -36.62 -4.14 13.29
N GLY A 95 -37.45 -3.49 14.11
CA GLY A 95 -37.59 -3.69 15.58
C GLY A 95 -36.48 -3.09 16.44
N GLY A 96 -36.73 -2.41 17.56
CA GLY A 96 -37.96 -2.15 18.29
C GLY A 96 -37.63 -1.28 19.49
N LEU A 97 -38.63 -0.54 19.95
CA LEU A 97 -38.67 0.18 21.23
C LEU A 97 -38.47 -0.79 22.39
N TYR A 98 -37.48 -0.52 23.27
CA TYR A 98 -37.63 -0.38 24.72
C TYR A 98 -36.33 0.17 25.32
#